data_AF-A0A1H1Q861-F1
#
_entry.id   AF-A0A1H1Q861-F1
#
_cell.length_a   1.000
_cell.length_b   1.000
_cell.length_c   1.000
_cell.angle_alpha   90.00
_cell.angle_beta   90.00
_cell.angle_gamma   90.00
#
_symmetry.space_group_name_H-M   'P 1'
#
loop_
_entity.id
_entity.type
_entity.pdbx_description
1 polymer ?
#
loop_
_entity_poly.entity_id
_entity_poly.type
_entity_poly.pdbx_seq_one_letter_code
_entity_poly.pdbx_strand_id
1 'polypeptide(L)'
;MQATERIYEYQDWITIIFLACFTLLVLAKLLFPQRFEEFASLLNSGKFIAFKGKENKAFHAFNILLLGIQAIAISLFLHIAYSHFFETSILDFILYIRILTAYLCLILIKAGIEKIIGNIFELDEKIDYYLFQKFSYRNFISLFILAASLFLIYTINPTSLILGTIGILAILANAIGLIIIYKRNQSVLSANWFYFILYLCALEIAPYIILYKLITI
;
A
#
# COMPACT_ATOMS: atom_id res chain seq x y z
N MET A 1 44.33 -1.23 -1.24
CA MET A 1 42.98 -0.63 -1.30
C MET A 1 42.45 -0.90 -2.68
N GLN A 2 41.61 -1.92 -2.85
CA GLN A 2 40.95 -2.17 -4.13
C GLN A 2 39.84 -1.13 -4.27
N ALA A 3 39.94 -0.30 -5.30
CA ALA A 3 38.84 0.55 -5.72
C ALA A 3 37.72 -0.39 -6.18
N THR A 4 36.63 -0.46 -5.42
CA THR A 4 35.38 -1.00 -5.92
C THR A 4 34.93 -0.06 -7.03
N GLU A 5 35.12 -0.47 -8.29
CA GLU A 5 34.50 0.20 -9.42
C GLU A 5 32.99 0.09 -9.24
N ARG A 6 32.41 1.14 -8.65
CA ARG A 6 30.98 1.36 -8.61
C ARG A 6 30.60 1.74 -10.05
N ILE A 7 30.39 0.74 -10.88
CA ILE A 7 29.85 0.92 -12.23
C ILE A 7 28.49 1.60 -12.01
N TYR A 8 28.45 2.91 -12.30
CA TYR A 8 27.24 3.70 -12.41
C TYR A 8 26.48 3.22 -13.65
N GLU A 9 25.95 2.00 -13.64
CA GLU A 9 24.87 1.67 -14.56
C GLU A 9 23.66 2.50 -14.13
N TYR A 10 23.30 3.43 -15.01
CA TYR A 10 22.29 4.46 -14.83
C TYR A 10 21.00 3.89 -14.20
N GLN A 11 20.81 4.18 -12.92
CA GLN A 11 19.59 3.87 -12.15
C GLN A 11 18.49 4.91 -12.44
N ASP A 12 18.40 5.33 -13.71
CA ASP A 12 17.61 6.48 -14.17
C ASP A 12 16.13 6.32 -13.88
N TRP A 13 15.58 5.17 -14.25
CA TRP A 13 14.14 4.95 -14.17
C TRP A 13 13.66 4.89 -12.72
N ILE A 14 14.46 4.36 -11.79
CA ILE A 14 14.12 4.34 -10.37
C ILE A 14 14.15 5.76 -9.78
N THR A 15 15.14 6.55 -10.16
CA THR A 15 15.24 7.97 -9.76
C THR A 15 14.05 8.77 -10.28
N ILE A 16 13.65 8.57 -11.54
CA ILE A 16 12.47 9.18 -12.16
C ILE A 16 11.19 8.77 -11.40
N ILE A 17 11.08 7.52 -10.98
CA ILE A 17 9.94 7.05 -10.17
C ILE A 17 9.86 7.78 -8.83
N PHE A 18 10.98 7.91 -8.11
CA PHE A 18 11.00 8.66 -6.85
C PHE A 18 10.61 10.12 -7.07
N LEU A 19 11.16 10.77 -8.10
CA LEU A 19 10.82 12.14 -8.45
C LEU A 19 9.32 12.28 -8.78
N ALA A 20 8.75 11.34 -9.53
CA ALA A 20 7.34 11.30 -9.83
C ALA A 20 6.49 11.16 -8.55
N CYS A 21 6.85 10.25 -7.64
CA CYS A 21 6.17 10.11 -6.35
C CYS A 21 6.20 11.39 -5.52
N PHE A 22 7.36 12.04 -5.39
CA PHE A 22 7.46 13.29 -4.63
C PHE A 22 6.69 14.43 -5.29
N THR A 23 6.73 14.52 -6.61
CA THR A 23 5.93 15.49 -7.36
C THR A 23 4.43 15.27 -7.12
N LEU A 24 3.97 14.02 -7.17
CA LEU A 24 2.58 13.68 -6.85
C LEU A 24 2.22 14.03 -5.40
N LEU A 25 3.11 13.80 -4.42
CA LEU A 25 2.87 14.21 -3.03
C LEU A 25 2.71 15.72 -2.88
N VAL A 26 3.55 16.51 -3.57
CA VAL A 26 3.44 17.97 -3.59
C VAL A 26 2.12 18.40 -4.24
N LEU A 27 1.76 17.80 -5.37
CA LEU A 27 0.47 18.06 -6.04
C LEU A 27 -0.72 17.71 -5.13
N ALA A 28 -0.65 16.61 -4.37
CA ALA A 28 -1.68 16.23 -3.42
C ALA A 28 -1.91 17.32 -2.36
N LYS A 29 -0.81 17.87 -1.83
CA LYS A 29 -0.83 18.95 -0.84
C LYS A 29 -1.36 20.27 -1.43
N LEU A 30 -1.00 20.59 -2.67
CA LEU A 30 -1.44 21.83 -3.33
C LEU A 30 -2.92 21.81 -3.71
N LEU A 31 -3.40 20.69 -4.27
CA LEU A 31 -4.78 20.56 -4.74
C LEU A 31 -5.77 20.30 -3.60
N PHE A 32 -5.33 19.62 -2.53
CA PHE A 32 -6.20 19.20 -1.44
C PHE A 32 -5.58 19.47 -0.04
N PRO A 33 -5.25 20.73 0.30
CA PRO A 33 -4.49 21.05 1.51
C PRO A 33 -5.16 20.59 2.81
N GLN A 34 -6.46 20.82 2.96
CA GLN A 34 -7.22 20.40 4.15
C GLN A 34 -7.17 18.87 4.34
N ARG A 35 -7.42 18.11 3.28
CA ARG A 35 -7.36 16.64 3.33
C ARG A 35 -5.95 16.11 3.57
N PHE A 36 -4.93 16.79 3.04
CA PHE A 36 -3.53 16.44 3.26
C PHE A 36 -3.11 16.69 4.71
N GLU A 37 -3.50 17.81 5.33
CA GLU A 37 -3.25 18.07 6.75
C GLU A 37 -3.93 17.06 7.66
N GLU A 38 -5.19 16.75 7.37
CA GLU A 38 -5.88 15.67 8.07
C GLU A 38 -5.07 14.38 7.89
N PHE A 39 -4.70 13.99 6.68
CA PHE A 39 -3.94 12.75 6.43
C PHE A 39 -2.60 12.73 7.17
N ALA A 40 -1.87 13.85 7.18
CA ALA A 40 -0.62 13.99 7.92
C ALA A 40 -0.83 13.87 9.44
N SER A 41 -1.99 14.26 9.96
CA SER A 41 -2.32 14.11 11.39
C SER A 41 -2.41 12.65 11.86
N LEU A 42 -2.46 11.68 10.93
CA LEU A 42 -2.28 10.25 11.24
C LEU A 42 -0.92 9.97 11.90
N LEU A 43 0.12 10.74 11.57
CA LEU A 43 1.45 10.65 12.19
C LEU A 43 1.41 10.99 13.68
N ASN A 44 0.61 12.00 14.04
CA ASN A 44 0.79 12.72 15.29
C ASN A 44 -0.26 12.39 16.36
N SER A 45 -1.49 12.00 15.95
CA SER A 45 -2.61 11.94 16.89
C SER A 45 -3.37 10.62 16.93
N GLY A 46 -3.21 9.73 15.93
CA GLY A 46 -4.06 8.55 15.78
C GLY A 46 -5.57 8.84 15.70
N LYS A 47 -5.99 10.13 15.65
CA LYS A 47 -7.38 10.59 15.79
C LYS A 47 -8.08 10.85 14.46
N PHE A 48 -7.47 10.49 13.33
CA PHE A 48 -7.92 10.85 11.99
C PHE A 48 -9.38 10.49 11.65
N ILE A 49 -9.98 9.50 12.32
CA ILE A 49 -11.19 8.87 11.77
C ILE A 49 -12.44 9.10 12.62
N ALA A 50 -12.32 9.69 13.82
CA ALA A 50 -13.48 9.86 14.69
C ALA A 50 -14.36 11.07 14.33
N PHE A 51 -13.86 12.10 13.62
CA PHE A 51 -14.57 13.39 13.58
C PHE A 51 -15.15 13.83 12.22
N LYS A 52 -14.68 13.35 11.06
CA LYS A 52 -15.17 13.83 9.74
C LYS A 52 -15.33 12.81 8.60
N GLY A 53 -15.01 11.54 8.84
CA GLY A 53 -15.05 10.54 7.75
C GLY A 53 -16.44 10.21 7.19
N LYS A 54 -17.53 10.77 7.73
CA LYS A 54 -18.88 10.65 7.15
C LYS A 54 -19.03 11.37 5.80
N GLU A 55 -18.22 12.39 5.51
CA GLU A 55 -18.30 13.14 4.24
C GLU A 55 -17.28 12.67 3.18
N ASN A 56 -16.35 11.79 3.57
CA ASN A 56 -15.24 11.39 2.71
C ASN A 56 -15.50 10.05 2.02
N LYS A 57 -15.89 10.11 0.74
CA LYS A 57 -15.99 8.93 -0.14
C LYS A 57 -14.60 8.29 -0.34
N ALA A 58 -14.56 6.96 -0.38
CA ALA A 58 -13.34 6.19 -0.63
C ALA A 58 -12.65 6.61 -1.95
N PHE A 59 -13.42 6.77 -3.02
CA PHE A 59 -12.95 7.09 -4.37
C PHE A 59 -12.89 8.60 -4.67
N HIS A 60 -12.55 9.43 -3.68
CA HIS A 60 -12.25 10.83 -3.92
C HIS A 60 -10.88 10.97 -4.64
N ALA A 61 -10.72 11.98 -5.49
CA ALA A 61 -9.50 12.23 -6.29
C ALA A 61 -8.21 12.22 -5.43
N PHE A 62 -8.25 12.84 -4.25
CA PHE A 62 -7.15 12.80 -3.27
C PHE A 62 -6.72 11.37 -2.90
N ASN A 63 -7.67 10.48 -2.59
CA ASN A 63 -7.38 9.11 -2.20
C ASN A 63 -6.85 8.28 -3.37
N ILE A 64 -7.38 8.52 -4.58
CA ILE A 64 -6.92 7.86 -5.82
C ILE A 64 -5.47 8.26 -6.10
N LEU A 65 -5.14 9.54 -5.94
CA LEU A 65 -3.78 10.04 -6.12
C LEU A 65 -2.81 9.39 -5.11
N LEU A 66 -3.19 9.35 -3.82
CA LEU A 66 -2.39 8.66 -2.80
C LEU A 66 -2.28 7.15 -3.06
N LEU A 67 -3.33 6.52 -3.59
CA LEU A 67 -3.31 5.11 -3.97
C LEU A 67 -2.30 4.83 -5.09
N GLY A 68 -2.17 5.76 -6.05
CA GLY A 68 -1.14 5.69 -7.09
C GLY A 68 0.28 5.71 -6.49
N ILE A 69 0.53 6.63 -5.55
CA ILE A 69 1.81 6.71 -4.83
C ILE A 69 2.05 5.44 -4.03
N GLN A 70 1.02 4.92 -3.35
CA GLN A 70 1.08 3.67 -2.60
C GLN A 70 1.50 2.51 -3.51
N ALA A 71 0.86 2.37 -4.68
CA ALA A 71 1.15 1.30 -5.62
C ALA A 71 2.59 1.36 -6.10
N ILE A 72 3.05 2.54 -6.51
CA ILE A 72 4.42 2.75 -6.96
C ILE A 72 5.42 2.39 -5.85
N ALA A 73 5.20 2.88 -4.62
CA ALA A 73 6.09 2.65 -3.48
C ALA A 73 6.20 1.17 -3.09
N ILE A 74 5.06 0.48 -2.98
CA ILE A 74 5.05 -0.93 -2.56
C ILE A 74 5.62 -1.82 -3.66
N SER A 75 5.30 -1.55 -4.92
CA SER A 75 5.87 -2.29 -6.04
C SER A 75 7.37 -2.08 -6.17
N LEU A 76 7.88 -0.89 -5.84
CA LEU A 76 9.32 -0.62 -5.82
C LEU A 76 10.01 -1.44 -4.72
N PHE A 77 9.45 -1.46 -3.52
CA PHE A 77 9.99 -2.28 -2.43
C PHE A 77 9.97 -3.79 -2.77
N LEU A 78 8.88 -4.28 -3.37
CA LEU A 78 8.78 -5.67 -3.81
C LEU A 78 9.79 -5.99 -4.91
N HIS A 79 10.04 -5.07 -5.84
CA HIS A 79 11.07 -5.22 -6.87
C HIS A 79 12.47 -5.31 -6.26
N ILE A 80 12.80 -4.42 -5.32
CA ILE A 80 14.09 -4.49 -4.58
C ILE A 80 14.23 -5.83 -3.88
N ALA A 81 13.20 -6.26 -3.13
CA ALA A 81 13.21 -7.53 -2.42
C ALA A 81 13.36 -8.72 -3.38
N TYR A 82 12.62 -8.74 -4.47
CA TYR A 82 12.68 -9.81 -5.48
C TYR A 82 14.07 -9.87 -6.14
N SER A 83 14.62 -8.72 -6.53
CA SER A 83 15.97 -8.64 -7.12
C SER A 83 17.04 -9.19 -6.18
N HIS A 84 16.90 -8.93 -4.88
CA HIS A 84 17.83 -9.42 -3.85
C HIS A 84 17.70 -10.93 -3.59
N PHE A 85 16.48 -11.47 -3.47
CA PHE A 85 16.27 -12.88 -3.12
C PHE A 85 16.43 -13.85 -4.29
N PHE A 86 16.14 -13.40 -5.52
CA PHE A 86 16.23 -14.23 -6.73
C PHE A 86 17.44 -13.88 -7.60
N GLU A 87 18.36 -13.04 -7.09
CA GLU A 87 19.59 -12.62 -7.79
C GLU A 87 19.31 -12.09 -9.21
N THR A 88 18.19 -11.39 -9.39
CA THR A 88 17.80 -10.79 -10.68
C THR A 88 18.33 -9.36 -10.79
N SER A 89 18.42 -8.83 -12.02
CA SER A 89 18.92 -7.47 -12.23
C SER A 89 17.97 -6.44 -11.62
N ILE A 90 18.50 -5.61 -10.71
CA ILE A 90 17.74 -4.51 -10.11
C ILE A 90 17.31 -3.45 -11.14
N LEU A 91 17.94 -3.43 -12.32
CA LEU A 91 17.63 -2.51 -13.42
C LEU A 91 16.54 -3.04 -14.35
N ASP A 92 15.99 -4.23 -14.11
CA ASP A 92 14.91 -4.80 -14.92
C ASP A 92 13.60 -4.03 -14.74
N PHE A 93 13.37 -3.07 -15.63
CA PHE A 93 12.16 -2.26 -15.66
C PHE A 93 10.90 -3.08 -16.00
N ILE A 94 11.03 -4.15 -16.80
CA ILE A 94 9.90 -4.99 -17.22
C ILE A 94 9.38 -5.77 -16.01
N LEU A 95 10.29 -6.31 -15.19
CA LEU A 95 9.94 -6.95 -13.93
C LEU A 95 9.18 -5.98 -13.01
N TYR A 96 9.68 -4.74 -12.85
CA TYR A 96 9.00 -3.73 -12.05
C TYR A 96 7.58 -3.44 -12.55
N ILE A 97 7.38 -3.25 -13.86
CA ILE A 97 6.04 -3.00 -14.45
C ILE A 97 5.11 -4.19 -14.25
N ARG A 98 5.60 -5.44 -14.31
CA ARG A 98 4.81 -6.64 -14.00
C ARG A 98 4.35 -6.64 -12.55
N ILE A 99 5.25 -6.36 -11.61
CA ILE A 99 4.94 -6.27 -10.17
C ILE A 99 3.94 -5.14 -9.91
N LEU A 100 4.13 -3.97 -10.53
CA LEU A 100 3.23 -2.82 -10.41
C LEU A 100 1.82 -3.14 -10.90
N THR A 101 1.72 -3.73 -12.10
CA THR A 101 0.44 -4.08 -12.71
C THR A 101 -0.29 -5.15 -11.89
N ALA A 102 0.43 -6.19 -11.45
CA ALA A 102 -0.14 -7.24 -10.60
C ALA A 102 -0.67 -6.66 -9.28
N TYR A 103 0.13 -5.82 -8.62
CA TYR A 103 -0.26 -5.20 -7.35
C TYR A 103 -1.48 -4.28 -7.49
N LEU A 104 -1.50 -3.42 -8.51
CA LEU A 104 -2.64 -2.53 -8.80
C LEU A 104 -3.90 -3.33 -9.08
N CYS A 105 -3.81 -4.37 -9.93
CA CYS A 105 -4.95 -5.19 -10.32
C CYS A 105 -5.57 -5.87 -9.08
N LEU A 106 -4.75 -6.42 -8.19
CA LEU A 106 -5.21 -7.05 -6.94
C LEU A 106 -5.95 -6.07 -6.04
N ILE A 107 -5.43 -4.85 -5.87
CA ILE A 107 -6.10 -3.83 -5.07
C ILE A 107 -7.44 -3.43 -5.67
N LEU A 108 -7.48 -3.17 -6.98
CA LEU A 108 -8.67 -2.68 -7.66
C LEU A 108 -9.77 -3.74 -7.70
N ILE A 109 -9.44 -5.00 -8.01
CA ILE A 109 -10.39 -6.11 -7.98
C ILE A 109 -11.00 -6.25 -6.58
N LYS A 110 -10.16 -6.24 -5.55
CA LYS A 110 -10.61 -6.36 -4.16
C LYS A 110 -11.53 -5.22 -3.74
N ALA A 111 -11.15 -3.99 -4.06
CA ALA A 111 -11.98 -2.81 -3.82
C ALA A 111 -13.32 -2.87 -4.56
N GLY A 112 -13.31 -3.35 -5.81
CA GLY A 112 -14.50 -3.51 -6.64
C GLY A 112 -15.46 -4.54 -6.06
N ILE A 113 -14.97 -5.69 -5.62
CA ILE A 113 -15.80 -6.73 -4.99
C ILE A 113 -16.40 -6.22 -3.68
N GLU A 114 -15.60 -5.56 -2.83
CA GLU A 114 -16.09 -4.92 -1.60
C GLU A 114 -17.23 -3.92 -1.89
N LYS A 115 -17.09 -3.12 -2.95
CA LYS A 115 -18.10 -2.14 -3.35
C LYS A 115 -19.38 -2.77 -3.90
N ILE A 116 -19.26 -3.84 -4.70
CA ILE A 116 -20.42 -4.59 -5.23
C ILE A 116 -21.21 -5.21 -4.08
N ILE A 117 -20.54 -5.81 -3.11
CA ILE A 117 -21.18 -6.36 -1.90
C ILE A 117 -21.91 -5.24 -1.16
N GLY A 118 -21.29 -4.07 -1.00
CA GLY A 118 -21.91 -2.93 -0.33
C GLY A 118 -23.22 -2.49 -0.96
N ASN A 119 -23.26 -2.46 -2.29
CA ASN A 119 -24.46 -2.11 -3.05
C ASN A 119 -25.57 -3.18 -2.92
N ILE A 120 -25.21 -4.47 -3.04
CA ILE A 120 -26.20 -5.59 -2.94
C ILE A 120 -26.91 -5.60 -1.59
N PHE A 121 -26.21 -5.25 -0.50
CA PHE A 121 -26.76 -5.26 0.85
C PHE A 121 -27.28 -3.90 1.32
N GLU A 122 -27.33 -2.88 0.45
CA GLU A 122 -27.72 -1.50 0.81
C GLU A 122 -26.87 -0.91 1.96
N LEU A 123 -25.59 -1.32 2.03
CA LEU A 123 -24.61 -0.89 3.04
C LEU A 123 -23.57 0.08 2.46
N ASP A 124 -23.86 0.71 1.33
CA ASP A 124 -22.92 1.51 0.53
C ASP A 124 -22.14 2.55 1.33
N GLU A 125 -22.80 3.34 2.17
CA GLU A 125 -22.15 4.37 2.98
C GLU A 125 -21.17 3.77 4.01
N LYS A 126 -21.55 2.64 4.61
CA LYS A 126 -20.71 1.95 5.61
C LYS A 126 -19.50 1.31 4.95
N ILE A 127 -19.70 0.72 3.76
CA ILE A 127 -18.62 0.12 2.97
C ILE A 127 -17.67 1.20 2.45
N ASP A 128 -18.19 2.33 1.96
CA ASP A 128 -17.35 3.46 1.52
C ASP A 128 -16.50 4.03 2.66
N TYR A 129 -17.09 4.19 3.84
CA TYR A 129 -16.33 4.61 5.00
C TYR A 129 -15.28 3.57 5.42
N TYR A 130 -15.61 2.27 5.37
CA TYR A 130 -14.65 1.19 5.62
C TYR A 130 -13.48 1.20 4.62
N LEU A 131 -13.79 1.28 3.32
CA LEU A 131 -12.81 1.36 2.23
C LEU A 131 -11.90 2.59 2.38
N PHE A 132 -12.48 3.75 2.71
CA PHE A 132 -11.74 4.98 2.96
C PHE A 132 -10.71 4.80 4.08
N GLN A 133 -11.10 4.21 5.22
CA GLN A 133 -10.19 3.95 6.32
C GLN A 133 -9.07 2.99 5.91
N LYS A 134 -9.43 1.89 5.23
CA LYS A 134 -8.50 0.86 4.76
C LYS A 134 -7.45 1.44 3.82
N PHE A 135 -7.86 2.23 2.83
CA PHE A 135 -6.92 2.90 1.92
C PHE A 135 -6.07 3.94 2.63
N SER A 136 -6.65 4.74 3.52
CA SER A 136 -5.90 5.77 4.24
C SER A 136 -4.76 5.18 5.08
N TYR A 137 -5.01 4.10 5.83
CA TYR A 137 -3.96 3.41 6.59
C TYR A 137 -2.90 2.77 5.68
N ARG A 138 -3.28 2.16 4.55
CA ARG A 138 -2.32 1.55 3.62
C ARG A 138 -1.47 2.60 2.89
N ASN A 139 -2.09 3.69 2.43
CA ASN A 139 -1.41 4.85 1.85
C ASN A 139 -0.39 5.40 2.86
N PHE A 140 -0.78 5.52 4.12
CA PHE A 140 0.10 5.97 5.19
C PHE A 140 1.34 5.09 5.36
N ILE A 141 1.16 3.77 5.48
CA ILE A 141 2.27 2.82 5.61
C ILE A 141 3.19 2.90 4.39
N SER A 142 2.64 3.10 3.19
CA SER A 142 3.44 3.16 1.97
C SER A 142 4.37 4.36 1.88
N LEU A 143 4.09 5.47 2.57
CA LEU A 143 5.03 6.60 2.63
C LEU A 143 6.29 6.23 3.40
N PHE A 144 6.18 5.42 4.46
CA PHE A 144 7.35 4.89 5.15
C PHE A 144 8.11 3.89 4.29
N ILE A 145 7.39 3.04 3.54
CA ILE A 145 8.01 2.10 2.60
C ILE A 145 8.73 2.86 1.47
N LEU A 146 8.17 3.95 0.96
CA LEU A 146 8.80 4.80 -0.04
C LEU A 146 10.11 5.37 0.49
N ALA A 147 10.09 5.96 1.69
CA ALA A 147 11.29 6.49 2.33
C ALA A 147 12.34 5.38 2.57
N ALA A 148 11.94 4.22 3.10
CA ALA A 148 12.83 3.09 3.31
C ALA A 148 13.44 2.58 2.01
N SER A 149 12.66 2.53 0.93
CA SER A 149 13.13 2.13 -0.42
C SER A 149 14.17 3.12 -0.97
N LEU A 150 14.00 4.41 -0.70
CA LEU A 150 14.99 5.43 -1.08
C LEU A 150 16.32 5.20 -0.38
N PHE A 151 16.30 4.93 0.93
CA PHE A 151 17.52 4.61 1.69
C PHE A 151 18.17 3.30 1.22
N LEU A 152 17.38 2.27 0.90
CA LEU A 152 17.87 0.99 0.38
C LEU A 152 18.54 1.09 -0.98
N ILE A 153 18.17 2.07 -1.80
CA ILE A 153 18.76 2.22 -3.14
C ILE A 153 20.01 3.09 -3.11
N TYR A 154 19.99 4.22 -2.41
CA TYR A 154 21.08 5.21 -2.51
C TYR A 154 22.07 5.18 -1.34
N THR A 155 21.66 4.67 -0.17
CA THR A 155 22.46 4.79 1.07
C THR A 155 22.95 3.45 1.59
N ILE A 156 22.08 2.44 1.66
CA ILE A 156 22.32 1.18 2.37
C ILE A 156 22.21 0.02 1.39
N ASN A 157 23.23 -0.83 1.28
CA ASN A 157 23.13 -2.03 0.46
C ASN A 157 22.05 -2.97 1.01
N PRO A 158 21.12 -3.47 0.17
CA PRO A 158 20.08 -4.38 0.60
C PRO A 158 20.72 -5.66 1.16
N THR A 159 20.38 -5.99 2.40
CA THR A 159 20.73 -7.26 3.04
C THR A 159 19.43 -7.99 3.37
N SER A 160 19.43 -9.33 3.33
CA SER A 160 18.25 -10.15 3.62
C SER A 160 17.62 -9.81 4.99
N LEU A 161 18.45 -9.45 5.98
CA LEU A 161 17.98 -9.01 7.31
C LEU A 161 17.22 -7.67 7.22
N ILE A 162 17.74 -6.68 6.51
CA ILE A 162 17.12 -5.34 6.40
C ILE A 162 15.81 -5.41 5.60
N LEU A 163 15.80 -6.15 4.49
CA LEU A 163 14.59 -6.37 3.71
C LEU A 163 13.54 -7.14 4.51
N GLY A 164 13.96 -8.17 5.25
CA GLY A 164 13.10 -8.94 6.14
C GLY A 164 12.49 -8.09 7.26
N THR A 165 13.28 -7.22 7.91
CA THR A 165 12.78 -6.36 8.99
C THR A 165 11.78 -5.32 8.48
N ILE A 166 12.06 -4.65 7.36
CA ILE A 166 11.13 -3.70 6.74
C ILE A 166 9.85 -4.42 6.31
N GLY A 167 9.96 -5.60 5.70
CA GLY A 167 8.81 -6.40 5.28
C GLY A 167 7.93 -6.84 6.46
N ILE A 168 8.54 -7.36 7.53
CA ILE A 168 7.82 -7.76 8.75
C ILE A 168 7.15 -6.56 9.41
N LEU A 169 7.85 -5.42 9.53
CA LEU A 169 7.27 -4.20 10.08
C LEU A 169 6.09 -3.69 9.24
N ALA A 170 6.19 -3.75 7.91
CA ALA A 170 5.11 -3.39 7.02
C ALA A 170 3.89 -4.31 7.20
N ILE A 171 4.08 -5.62 7.34
CA ILE A 171 3.01 -6.58 7.58
C ILE A 171 2.35 -6.32 8.94
N LEU A 172 3.15 -6.12 10.00
CA LEU A 172 2.65 -5.80 11.33
C LEU A 172 1.86 -4.50 11.35
N ALA A 173 2.35 -3.46 10.68
CA ALA A 173 1.65 -2.18 10.57
C ALA A 173 0.30 -2.34 9.85
N ASN A 174 0.24 -3.14 8.78
CA ASN A 174 -1.01 -3.44 8.07
C ASN A 174 -1.98 -4.24 8.97
N ALA A 175 -1.49 -5.22 9.72
CA ALA A 175 -2.31 -6.01 10.64
C ALA A 175 -2.88 -5.14 11.78
N ILE A 176 -2.07 -4.26 12.37
CA ILE A 176 -2.51 -3.30 13.39
C ILE A 176 -3.57 -2.35 12.81
N GLY A 177 -3.34 -1.81 11.61
CA GLY A 177 -4.32 -0.96 10.92
C GLY A 177 -5.65 -1.68 10.72
N LEU A 178 -5.63 -2.94 10.29
CA LEU A 178 -6.83 -3.76 10.12
C LEU A 178 -7.55 -4.00 11.45
N ILE A 179 -6.82 -4.31 12.53
CA ILE A 179 -7.39 -4.50 13.87
C ILE A 179 -8.08 -3.22 14.37
N ILE A 180 -7.47 -2.06 14.17
CA ILE A 180 -8.04 -0.76 14.56
C ILE A 180 -9.35 -0.49 13.81
N ILE A 181 -9.36 -0.72 12.49
CA ILE A 181 -10.55 -0.56 11.65
C ILE A 181 -11.65 -1.52 12.11
N TYR A 182 -11.30 -2.79 12.36
CA TYR A 182 -12.25 -3.80 12.82
C TYR A 182 -12.86 -3.43 14.18
N LYS A 183 -12.04 -3.03 15.16
CA LYS A 183 -12.53 -2.62 16.48
C LYS A 183 -13.50 -1.44 16.38
N ARG A 184 -13.27 -0.49 15.46
CA ARG A 184 -14.18 0.65 15.29
C ARG A 184 -15.49 0.28 14.59
N ASN A 185 -15.47 -0.69 13.68
CA ASN A 185 -16.65 -1.13 12.96
C ASN A 185 -17.28 -2.41 13.56
N GLN A 186 -16.92 -2.76 14.80
CA GLN A 186 -17.30 -4.01 15.46
C GLN A 186 -18.82 -4.20 15.56
N SER A 187 -19.58 -3.13 15.80
CA SER A 187 -21.05 -3.21 15.94
C SER A 187 -21.78 -3.67 14.67
N VAL A 188 -21.20 -3.40 13.49
CA VAL A 188 -21.75 -3.82 12.19
C VAL A 188 -21.34 -5.26 11.87
N LEU A 189 -20.13 -5.66 12.26
CA LEU A 189 -19.57 -6.99 11.95
C LEU A 189 -20.01 -8.07 12.95
N SER A 190 -20.24 -7.73 14.22
CA SER A 190 -20.68 -8.69 15.24
C SER A 190 -22.08 -9.22 14.99
N ALA A 191 -22.91 -8.51 14.23
CA ALA A 191 -24.23 -8.98 13.82
C ALA A 191 -24.15 -10.17 12.84
N ASN A 192 -23.05 -10.30 12.08
CA ASN A 192 -22.88 -11.26 10.98
C ASN A 192 -21.50 -11.93 11.02
N TRP A 193 -21.13 -12.51 12.17
CA TRP A 193 -19.77 -13.01 12.42
C TRP A 193 -19.30 -14.10 11.41
N PHE A 194 -20.21 -14.95 10.94
CA PHE A 194 -19.90 -15.97 9.93
C PHE A 194 -19.56 -15.35 8.55
N TYR A 195 -20.30 -14.33 8.11
CA TYR A 195 -20.02 -13.61 6.87
C TYR A 195 -18.68 -12.87 6.93
N PHE A 196 -18.29 -12.40 8.12
CA PHE A 196 -16.99 -11.78 8.32
C PHE A 196 -15.83 -12.77 8.12
N ILE A 197 -15.93 -13.98 8.67
CA ILE A 197 -14.92 -15.03 8.48
C ILE A 197 -14.83 -15.40 7.00
N LEU A 198 -15.98 -15.58 6.33
CA LEU A 198 -16.02 -15.88 4.90
C LEU A 198 -15.34 -14.78 4.06
N TYR A 199 -15.58 -13.51 4.39
CA TYR A 199 -14.93 -12.37 3.75
C TYR A 199 -13.40 -12.37 3.94
N LEU A 200 -12.91 -12.59 5.16
CA LEU A 200 -11.46 -12.67 5.43
C LEU A 200 -10.82 -13.82 4.63
N CYS A 201 -11.44 -14.99 4.62
CA CYS A 201 -10.90 -16.14 3.92
C CYS A 201 -10.92 -15.94 2.39
N ALA A 202 -12.03 -15.45 1.83
CA ALA A 202 -12.23 -15.37 0.38
C ALA A 202 -11.54 -14.16 -0.26
N LEU A 203 -11.55 -12.99 0.39
CA LEU A 203 -11.13 -11.74 -0.25
C LEU A 203 -9.82 -11.17 0.32
N GLU A 204 -9.51 -11.44 1.58
CA GLU A 204 -8.24 -11.06 2.18
C GLU A 204 -7.18 -12.14 1.95
N ILE A 205 -7.44 -13.41 2.29
CA ILE A 205 -6.41 -14.46 2.34
C ILE A 205 -6.25 -15.19 0.99
N ALA A 206 -7.34 -15.57 0.32
CA ALA A 206 -7.27 -16.38 -0.90
C ALA A 206 -6.45 -15.77 -2.05
N PRO A 207 -6.51 -14.45 -2.35
CA PRO A 207 -5.69 -13.87 -3.41
C PRO A 207 -4.18 -14.05 -3.20
N TYR A 208 -3.71 -14.00 -1.94
CA TYR A 208 -2.30 -14.24 -1.64
C TYR A 208 -1.90 -15.71 -1.82
N ILE A 209 -2.79 -16.66 -1.51
CA ILE A 209 -2.56 -18.09 -1.74
C ILE A 209 -2.48 -18.39 -3.23
N ILE A 210 -3.38 -17.81 -4.03
CA ILE A 210 -3.36 -17.95 -5.50
C ILE A 210 -2.06 -17.40 -6.07
N LEU A 211 -1.60 -16.24 -5.58
CA LEU A 211 -0.38 -15.60 -6.04
C LEU A 211 0.87 -16.41 -5.67
N TYR A 212 0.93 -16.95 -4.44
CA TYR A 212 2.00 -17.86 -4.02
C TYR A 212 2.08 -19.11 -4.93
N LYS A 213 0.93 -19.71 -5.22
CA LYS A 213 0.87 -20.89 -6.09
C LYS A 213 1.28 -20.57 -7.52
N LEU A 214 0.95 -19.40 -8.03
CA LEU A 214 1.36 -18.95 -9.37
C LEU A 214 2.87 -18.68 -9.48
N ILE A 215 3.52 -18.23 -8.41
CA ILE A 215 4.98 -17.99 -8.40
C ILE A 215 5.77 -19.31 -8.23
N THR A 216 5.21 -20.29 -7.52
CA THR A 216 5.93 -21.53 -7.17
C THR A 216 5.75 -22.65 -8.20
N ILE A 217 4.79 -22.52 -9.13
CA ILE A 217 4.56 -23.41 -10.28
C ILE A 217 5.35 -22.91 -11.47
#